data_AF-A0A1I1Z337-F1
#
_entry.id   AF-A0A1I1Z337-F1
#
_cell.length_a   1.000
_cell.length_b   1.000
_cell.length_c   1.000
_cell.angle_alpha   90.00
_cell.angle_beta   90.00
_cell.angle_gamma   90.00
#
_symmetry.space_group_name_H-M   'P 1'
#
loop_
_entity.id
_entity.type
_entity.pdbx_description
1 polymer ?
#
loop_
_entity_poly.entity_id
_entity_poly.type
_entity_poly.pdbx_seq_one_letter_code
_entity_poly.pdbx_strand_id
1 'polypeptide(L)'
;MELNGCKVSRADINRDKEGIKRANENTKRILVDARGLQCPGPIARVFEELDKANYGDIVEVMATDVGFSKDISSWCARMGYNLIGLTGDSGIINAQIEKNEKTDIKKDCLINSTNSMFSNSLDKKKATMVVFSGDLDRAIASFIIATGAASMGKEVTMFFTFWGLNILRKSSSRVEKKGIERVFGMMMPKGVNKLKISKMNMGGIGTKLIKLVMKNKNVDDLELMMSRAQKMGVKFVACSMSMDIMGIKAEELVDDVEIAGVASYLSEAEEGNLNLFI
;
A
#
# COMPACT_ATOMS: atom_id res chain seq x y z
N MET A 1 72.93 17.11 12.90
CA MET A 1 71.53 17.56 12.68
C MET A 1 70.68 16.29 12.72
N GLU A 2 70.31 15.82 13.92
CA GLU A 2 69.00 16.13 14.58
C GLU A 2 67.82 15.68 13.70
N LEU A 3 67.21 14.51 13.91
CA LEU A 3 66.22 14.10 14.94
C LEU A 3 64.75 14.44 14.60
N ASN A 4 63.89 13.49 15.00
CA ASN A 4 62.42 13.50 15.15
C ASN A 4 61.63 12.96 13.95
N GLY A 5 61.02 11.78 13.96
CA GLY A 5 60.47 11.00 15.08
C GLY A 5 58.99 11.33 15.29
N CYS A 6 58.12 10.89 14.38
CA CYS A 6 56.68 10.92 14.63
C CYS A 6 56.31 9.72 15.53
N LYS A 7 56.42 9.94 16.84
CA LYS A 7 55.86 9.05 17.86
C LYS A 7 54.34 9.14 17.78
N VAL A 8 53.68 8.10 17.26
CA VAL A 8 52.27 7.87 17.54
C VAL A 8 52.15 7.66 19.05
N SER A 9 51.51 8.60 19.73
CA SER A 9 51.36 8.54 21.18
C SER A 9 50.37 7.43 21.54
N ARG A 10 50.61 6.75 22.68
CA ARG A 10 49.67 5.77 23.27
C ARG A 10 48.30 6.40 23.63
N ALA A 11 48.14 7.71 23.50
CA ALA A 11 46.88 8.42 23.72
C ALA A 11 45.96 8.44 22.48
N ASP A 12 46.50 8.17 21.28
CA ASP A 12 45.70 8.21 20.04
C ASP A 12 45.06 6.85 19.70
N ILE A 13 45.47 5.77 20.37
CA ILE A 13 44.86 4.43 20.26
C ILE A 13 43.64 4.27 21.21
N ASN A 14 43.44 5.21 22.13
CA ASN A 14 42.33 5.19 23.09
C ASN A 14 41.14 6.08 22.73
N ARG A 15 41.19 6.87 21.64
CA ARG A 15 40.06 7.67 21.17
C ARG A 15 39.06 6.90 20.30
N ASP A 16 39.46 5.77 19.72
CA ASP A 16 38.61 4.95 18.85
C ASP A 16 37.83 3.84 19.59
N LYS A 17 37.94 3.77 20.93
CA LYS A 17 37.20 2.81 21.77
C LYS A 17 36.11 3.41 22.63
N GLU A 18 35.96 4.73 22.66
CA GLU A 18 34.88 5.42 23.38
C GLU A 18 33.67 5.78 22.50
N GLY A 19 33.74 5.56 21.18
CA GLY A 19 32.65 5.85 20.24
C GLY A 19 31.57 4.76 20.08
N ILE A 20 31.72 3.59 20.72
CA ILE A 20 30.78 2.47 20.61
C ILE A 20 30.20 2.10 21.98
N LYS A 21 29.73 3.09 22.76
CA LYS A 21 28.84 2.86 23.91
C LYS A 21 27.92 4.06 24.14
N ARG A 22 26.95 4.23 23.24
CA ARG A 22 25.62 4.74 23.58
C ARG A 22 24.59 3.95 22.81
N ALA A 23 24.41 2.68 23.19
CA ALA A 23 23.09 2.10 23.04
C ALA A 23 22.19 2.92 23.96
N ASN A 24 21.29 3.72 23.38
CA ASN A 24 20.30 4.45 24.16
C ASN A 24 19.56 3.42 25.02
N GLU A 25 19.60 3.58 26.35
CA GLU A 25 18.92 2.70 27.32
C GLU A 25 17.38 2.68 27.16
N ASN A 26 16.84 3.36 26.14
CA ASN A 26 15.42 3.46 25.81
C ASN A 26 15.05 2.90 24.42
N THR A 27 15.93 2.21 23.70
CA THR A 27 15.58 1.59 22.41
C THR A 27 14.56 0.47 22.61
N LYS A 28 13.29 0.75 22.26
CA LYS A 28 12.21 -0.23 22.33
C LYS A 28 12.24 -1.14 21.10
N ARG A 29 12.18 -2.45 21.33
CA ARG A 29 11.99 -3.45 20.26
C ARG A 29 10.51 -3.78 20.14
N ILE A 30 9.96 -3.61 18.94
CA ILE A 30 8.57 -3.90 18.59
C ILE A 30 8.58 -5.17 17.75
N LEU A 31 8.04 -6.26 18.29
CA LEU A 31 7.92 -7.54 17.58
C LEU A 31 6.63 -7.55 16.75
N VAL A 32 6.77 -7.80 15.45
CA VAL A 32 5.66 -7.86 14.50
C VAL A 32 5.64 -9.22 13.83
N ASP A 33 4.62 -10.01 14.16
CA ASP A 33 4.38 -11.28 13.50
C ASP A 33 3.52 -11.07 12.25
N ALA A 34 4.16 -11.08 11.08
CA ALA A 34 3.54 -11.01 9.77
C ALA A 34 3.57 -12.38 9.06
N ARG A 35 3.84 -13.47 9.77
CA ARG A 35 3.84 -14.82 9.20
C ARG A 35 2.42 -15.20 8.78
N GLY A 36 2.32 -16.03 7.75
CA GLY A 36 1.06 -16.39 7.12
C GLY A 36 0.48 -15.31 6.22
N LEU A 37 0.85 -14.03 6.34
CA LEU A 37 0.38 -13.00 5.40
C LEU A 37 1.05 -13.17 4.02
N GLN A 38 0.39 -12.67 2.98
CA GLN A 38 0.88 -12.63 1.60
C GLN A 38 0.88 -11.18 1.09
N CYS A 39 1.68 -10.89 0.07
CA CYS A 39 1.74 -9.56 -0.56
C CYS A 39 0.33 -8.97 -0.82
N PRO A 40 0.04 -7.73 -0.36
CA PRO A 40 0.93 -6.71 0.22
C PRO A 40 1.01 -6.73 1.76
N GLY A 41 0.40 -7.72 2.42
CA GLY A 41 0.17 -7.79 3.86
C GLY A 41 1.39 -7.53 4.74
N PRO A 42 2.53 -8.22 4.55
CA PRO A 42 3.72 -8.00 5.39
C PRO A 42 4.21 -6.55 5.39
N ILE A 43 4.30 -5.91 4.21
CA ILE A 43 4.74 -4.51 4.09
C ILE A 43 3.70 -3.56 4.68
N ALA A 44 2.41 -3.82 4.47
CA ALA A 44 1.35 -3.02 5.09
C ALA A 44 1.44 -3.05 6.62
N ARG A 45 1.71 -4.22 7.22
CA ARG A 45 1.94 -4.36 8.67
C ARG A 45 3.18 -3.61 9.15
N VAL A 46 4.28 -3.71 8.42
CA VAL A 46 5.50 -2.96 8.71
C VAL A 46 5.20 -1.45 8.73
N PHE A 47 4.49 -0.95 7.73
CA PHE A 47 4.08 0.46 7.64
C PHE A 47 3.20 0.88 8.82
N GLU A 48 2.15 0.12 9.14
CA GLU A 48 1.24 0.40 10.27
C GLU A 48 1.99 0.51 11.61
N GLU A 49 2.98 -0.35 11.84
CA GLU A 49 3.72 -0.39 13.11
C GLU A 49 4.82 0.68 13.18
N LEU A 50 5.53 0.93 12.07
CA LEU A 50 6.52 2.02 12.00
C LEU A 50 5.89 3.41 12.07
N ASP A 51 4.66 3.58 11.59
CA ASP A 51 3.97 4.86 11.70
C ASP A 51 3.69 5.23 13.18
N LYS A 52 3.39 4.22 14.02
CA LYS A 52 3.17 4.37 15.47
C LYS A 52 4.45 4.37 16.31
N ALA A 53 5.57 3.92 15.75
CA ALA A 53 6.85 3.80 16.47
C ALA A 53 7.52 5.16 16.70
N ASN A 54 8.34 5.28 17.74
CA ASN A 54 9.16 6.47 17.99
C ASN A 54 10.51 6.38 17.26
N TYR A 55 11.22 7.51 17.14
CA TYR A 55 12.61 7.46 16.65
C TYR A 55 13.51 6.68 17.60
N GLY A 56 14.41 5.89 17.02
CA GLY A 56 15.29 4.97 17.72
C GLY A 56 14.64 3.63 18.05
N ASP A 57 13.33 3.44 17.82
CA ASP A 57 12.68 2.15 17.97
C ASP A 57 13.09 1.19 16.84
N ILE A 58 13.20 -0.08 17.18
CA ILE A 58 13.50 -1.16 16.23
C ILE A 58 12.25 -2.02 16.07
N VAL A 59 11.72 -2.07 14.84
CA VAL A 59 10.64 -2.96 14.46
C VAL A 59 11.25 -4.24 13.88
N GLU A 60 11.01 -5.36 14.56
CA GLU A 60 11.45 -6.68 14.15
C GLU A 60 10.28 -7.45 13.56
N VAL A 61 10.37 -7.80 12.30
CA VAL A 61 9.27 -8.39 11.53
C VAL A 61 9.62 -9.80 11.11
N MET A 62 8.73 -10.75 11.41
CA MET A 62 8.81 -12.12 10.91
C MET A 62 7.79 -12.32 9.81
N ALA A 63 8.20 -12.77 8.62
CA ALA A 63 7.29 -13.04 7.51
C ALA A 63 7.63 -14.36 6.81
N THR A 64 6.61 -15.03 6.27
CA THR A 64 6.77 -16.27 5.48
C THR A 64 6.48 -16.04 3.98
N ASP A 65 6.19 -14.80 3.59
CA ASP A 65 6.02 -14.45 2.18
C ASP A 65 7.38 -14.47 1.47
N VAL A 66 7.48 -15.22 0.38
CA VAL A 66 8.73 -15.42 -0.37
C VAL A 66 9.27 -14.14 -1.02
N GLY A 67 8.41 -13.15 -1.30
CA GLY A 67 8.80 -11.86 -1.86
C GLY A 67 9.33 -10.88 -0.81
N PHE A 68 9.02 -11.11 0.47
CA PHE A 68 9.22 -10.12 1.53
C PHE A 68 10.65 -9.58 1.64
N SER A 69 11.68 -10.42 1.50
CA SER A 69 13.08 -9.99 1.57
C SER A 69 13.42 -8.88 0.56
N LYS A 70 12.95 -9.03 -0.69
CA LYS A 70 13.17 -8.04 -1.73
C LYS A 70 12.27 -6.81 -1.53
N ASP A 71 11.02 -7.05 -1.15
CA ASP A 71 10.03 -5.99 -0.94
C ASP A 71 10.45 -5.07 0.20
N ILE A 72 10.86 -5.62 1.35
CA ILE A 72 11.24 -4.81 2.52
C ILE A 72 12.50 -4.01 2.27
N SER A 73 13.48 -4.59 1.59
CA SER A 73 14.71 -3.89 1.22
C SER A 73 14.41 -2.68 0.33
N SER A 74 13.58 -2.88 -0.70
CA SER A 74 13.18 -1.82 -1.63
C SER A 74 12.33 -0.75 -0.93
N TRP A 75 11.44 -1.18 -0.04
CA TRP A 75 10.55 -0.30 0.72
C TRP A 75 11.34 0.56 1.72
N CYS A 76 12.23 -0.01 2.52
CA CYS A 76 13.08 0.74 3.45
C CYS A 76 13.93 1.78 2.71
N ALA A 77 14.56 1.39 1.59
CA ALA A 77 15.35 2.32 0.78
C ALA A 77 14.53 3.50 0.26
N ARG A 78 13.30 3.23 -0.22
CA ARG A 78 12.39 4.27 -0.70
C ARG A 78 11.99 5.22 0.42
N MET A 79 11.52 4.66 1.53
CA MET A 79 10.97 5.40 2.66
C MET A 79 12.04 6.06 3.55
N GLY A 80 13.32 5.68 3.40
CA GLY A 80 14.42 6.21 4.20
C GLY A 80 14.63 5.53 5.55
N TYR A 81 13.98 4.38 5.78
CA TYR A 81 14.23 3.57 6.97
C TYR A 81 15.59 2.87 6.90
N ASN A 82 16.21 2.66 8.06
CA ASN A 82 17.44 1.90 8.16
C ASN A 82 17.11 0.41 8.35
N LEU A 83 17.43 -0.42 7.36
CA LEU A 83 17.31 -1.87 7.48
C LEU A 83 18.59 -2.42 8.14
N ILE A 84 18.51 -2.70 9.44
CA ILE A 84 19.65 -3.14 10.27
C ILE A 84 20.03 -4.59 9.97
N GLY A 85 19.02 -5.43 9.75
CA GLY A 85 19.23 -6.86 9.60
C GLY A 85 18.16 -7.49 8.73
N LEU A 86 18.58 -8.44 7.91
CA LEU A 86 17.69 -9.28 7.11
C LEU A 86 18.27 -10.69 7.08
N THR A 87 17.58 -11.62 7.72
CA THR A 87 17.97 -13.03 7.77
C THR A 87 16.82 -13.92 7.34
N GLY A 88 17.14 -15.11 6.86
CA GLY A 88 16.17 -16.13 6.51
C GLY A 88 16.59 -17.46 7.09
N ASP A 89 15.72 -18.08 7.88
CA ASP A 89 15.91 -19.44 8.39
C ASP A 89 14.59 -20.20 8.36
N SER A 90 14.63 -21.47 7.93
CA SER A 90 13.50 -22.40 7.99
C SER A 90 12.20 -21.85 7.37
N GLY A 91 12.31 -21.06 6.29
CA GLY A 91 11.18 -20.45 5.59
C GLY A 91 10.60 -19.19 6.24
N ILE A 92 11.24 -18.68 7.31
CA ILE A 92 10.87 -17.43 7.98
C ILE A 92 11.95 -16.39 7.67
N ILE A 93 11.53 -15.25 7.15
CA ILE A 93 12.36 -14.07 6.92
C ILE A 93 12.18 -13.13 8.11
N ASN A 94 13.30 -12.76 8.74
CA ASN A 94 13.34 -11.81 9.85
C ASN A 94 14.00 -10.51 9.36
N ALA A 95 13.27 -9.40 9.47
CA ALA A 95 13.78 -8.07 9.14
C ALA A 95 13.81 -7.20 10.41
N GLN A 96 14.90 -6.46 10.62
CA GLN A 96 15.04 -5.49 11.71
C GLN A 96 15.17 -4.10 11.13
N ILE A 97 14.20 -3.24 11.43
CA ILE A 97 14.06 -1.93 10.80
C ILE A 97 14.07 -0.88 11.90
N GLU A 98 14.96 0.10 11.79
CA GLU A 98 15.02 1.22 12.71
C GLU A 98 14.38 2.47 12.10
N LYS A 99 13.52 3.11 12.89
CA LYS A 99 13.00 4.46 12.59
C LYS A 99 14.01 5.48 13.09
N ASN A 100 14.58 6.27 12.19
CA ASN A 100 15.61 7.26 12.52
C ASN A 100 15.20 8.67 12.09
N GLU A 101 15.93 9.71 12.51
CA GLU A 101 15.61 11.11 12.19
C GLU A 101 15.60 11.41 10.67
N LYS A 102 16.34 10.66 9.84
CA LYS A 102 16.29 10.80 8.37
C LYS A 102 14.99 10.30 7.75
N THR A 103 14.22 9.51 8.49
CA THR A 103 12.91 8.99 8.08
C THR A 103 11.93 10.14 7.86
N ASP A 104 11.95 11.14 8.74
CA ASP A 104 11.06 12.29 8.61
C ASP A 104 11.66 13.40 7.76
N ILE A 105 12.99 13.54 7.63
CA ILE A 105 13.56 14.49 6.66
C ILE A 105 13.09 14.14 5.23
N LYS A 106 12.94 12.85 4.91
CA LYS A 106 12.26 12.46 3.66
C LYS A 106 10.75 12.70 3.68
N LYS A 107 10.02 12.54 4.80
CA LYS A 107 8.57 12.87 4.89
C LYS A 107 8.27 14.39 4.89
N ASP A 108 9.15 15.24 5.42
CA ASP A 108 8.98 16.69 5.60
C ASP A 108 9.55 17.52 4.45
N CYS A 109 10.66 17.12 3.81
CA CYS A 109 11.02 17.66 2.50
C CYS A 109 9.93 17.39 1.44
N LEU A 110 9.06 16.43 1.72
CA LEU A 110 7.88 16.09 0.95
C LEU A 110 6.66 16.96 1.32
N ILE A 111 6.59 17.64 2.47
CA ILE A 111 5.39 18.36 2.93
C ILE A 111 5.60 19.89 3.05
N ASN A 112 6.83 20.38 3.27
CA ASN A 112 7.09 21.81 3.41
C ASN A 112 8.03 22.33 2.32
N SER A 113 7.47 22.78 1.19
CA SER A 113 8.19 23.60 0.21
C SER A 113 7.63 25.02 0.21
N THR A 114 8.10 25.84 1.14
CA THR A 114 8.12 27.30 0.93
C THR A 114 9.49 27.68 0.37
N ASN A 115 9.50 28.20 -0.85
CA ASN A 115 10.59 28.87 -1.56
C ASN A 115 11.90 28.08 -1.75
N SER A 116 11.98 27.37 -2.87
CA SER A 116 13.22 27.27 -3.64
C SER A 116 12.88 27.06 -5.12
N MET A 117 13.11 28.10 -5.93
CA MET A 117 13.09 28.05 -7.39
C MET A 117 14.26 27.20 -7.90
N PHE A 118 14.28 25.89 -7.62
CA PHE A 118 15.16 24.89 -8.27
C PHE A 118 14.74 23.46 -7.86
N SER A 119 13.47 23.10 -8.01
CA SER A 119 13.01 21.72 -7.82
C SER A 119 12.82 21.01 -9.16
N ASN A 120 13.85 20.31 -9.62
CA ASN A 120 13.73 19.33 -10.70
C ASN A 120 12.71 18.25 -10.29
N SER A 121 11.64 18.13 -11.09
CA SER A 121 10.72 17.01 -11.42
C SER A 121 10.73 15.64 -10.68
N LEU A 122 11.26 15.51 -9.47
CA LEU A 122 11.48 14.24 -8.76
C LEU A 122 10.79 14.24 -7.39
N ASP A 123 9.47 14.11 -7.40
CA ASP A 123 8.69 13.18 -6.56
C ASP A 123 7.21 13.55 -6.65
N LYS A 124 6.61 13.30 -7.82
CA LYS A 124 5.15 13.22 -7.93
C LYS A 124 4.67 12.09 -6.99
N LYS A 125 4.05 12.46 -5.88
CA LYS A 125 3.58 11.55 -4.85
C LYS A 125 2.32 10.79 -5.23
N LYS A 126 1.62 11.19 -6.29
CA LYS A 126 0.34 10.61 -6.65
C LYS A 126 0.51 9.34 -7.49
N ALA A 127 -0.30 8.34 -7.19
CA ALA A 127 -0.56 7.18 -8.04
C ALA A 127 -2.05 7.14 -8.36
N THR A 128 -2.37 6.99 -9.63
CA THR A 128 -3.74 6.91 -10.11
C THR A 128 -3.95 5.57 -10.83
N MET A 129 -5.17 5.05 -10.74
CA MET A 129 -5.55 3.91 -11.56
C MET A 129 -7.02 3.97 -11.96
N VAL A 130 -7.29 3.70 -13.23
CA VAL A 130 -8.63 3.41 -13.73
C VAL A 130 -8.93 1.94 -13.46
N VAL A 131 -9.95 1.68 -12.65
CA VAL A 131 -10.51 0.35 -12.44
C VAL A 131 -11.74 0.21 -13.33
N PHE A 132 -11.52 -0.27 -14.54
CA PHE A 132 -12.55 -0.53 -15.54
C PHE A 132 -13.12 -1.94 -15.39
N SER A 133 -12.26 -2.90 -15.08
CA SER A 133 -12.63 -4.31 -14.98
C SER A 133 -13.47 -4.63 -13.73
N GLY A 134 -14.51 -5.44 -13.88
CA GLY A 134 -15.33 -5.96 -12.79
C GLY A 134 -15.02 -7.41 -12.41
N ASP A 135 -13.87 -7.93 -12.84
CA ASP A 135 -13.44 -9.31 -12.54
C ASP A 135 -12.73 -9.37 -11.18
N LEU A 136 -12.98 -10.45 -10.42
CA LEU A 136 -12.47 -10.65 -9.06
C LEU A 136 -10.94 -10.59 -8.99
N ASP A 137 -10.26 -11.31 -9.87
CA ASP A 137 -8.79 -11.39 -9.93
C ASP A 137 -8.14 -10.05 -10.33
N ARG A 138 -8.76 -9.30 -11.24
CA ARG A 138 -8.31 -7.95 -11.61
C ARG A 138 -8.52 -6.95 -10.49
N ALA A 139 -9.68 -7.01 -9.83
CA ALA A 139 -9.96 -6.19 -8.65
C ALA A 139 -8.94 -6.46 -7.54
N ILE A 140 -8.68 -7.73 -7.19
CA ILE A 140 -7.66 -8.11 -6.21
C ILE A 140 -6.30 -7.51 -6.61
N ALA A 141 -5.87 -7.65 -7.87
CA ALA A 141 -4.62 -7.06 -8.33
C ALA A 141 -4.59 -5.53 -8.17
N SER A 142 -5.67 -4.82 -8.50
CA SER A 142 -5.78 -3.37 -8.30
C SER A 142 -5.57 -2.97 -6.84
N PHE A 143 -6.20 -3.67 -5.89
CA PHE A 143 -6.06 -3.34 -4.46
C PHE A 143 -4.70 -3.72 -3.88
N ILE A 144 -4.08 -4.81 -4.35
CA ILE A 144 -2.71 -5.16 -3.99
C ILE A 144 -1.76 -4.02 -4.38
N ILE A 145 -1.88 -3.52 -5.63
CA ILE A 145 -1.06 -2.42 -6.15
C ILE A 145 -1.35 -1.12 -5.40
N ALA A 146 -2.63 -0.79 -5.18
CA ALA A 146 -3.03 0.43 -4.48
C ALA A 146 -2.50 0.48 -3.04
N THR A 147 -2.64 -0.63 -2.30
CA THR A 147 -2.15 -0.76 -0.93
C THR A 147 -0.62 -0.68 -0.88
N GLY A 148 0.08 -1.33 -1.82
CA GLY A 148 1.53 -1.24 -1.93
C GLY A 148 2.02 0.18 -2.26
N ALA A 149 1.32 0.89 -3.15
CA ALA A 149 1.63 2.29 -3.44
C ALA A 149 1.39 3.19 -2.21
N ALA A 150 0.28 3.00 -1.50
CA ALA A 150 -0.05 3.77 -0.30
C ALA A 150 0.96 3.51 0.83
N SER A 151 1.41 2.27 1.04
CA SER A 151 2.45 1.96 2.05
C SER A 151 3.80 2.59 1.71
N MET A 152 4.05 2.91 0.43
CA MET A 152 5.21 3.67 -0.04
C MET A 152 5.00 5.20 0.04
N GLY A 153 3.98 5.66 0.78
CA GLY A 153 3.69 7.07 0.99
C GLY A 153 3.10 7.79 -0.22
N LYS A 154 2.58 7.06 -1.21
CA LYS A 154 1.87 7.68 -2.34
C LYS A 154 0.44 8.02 -1.96
N GLU A 155 -0.03 9.16 -2.43
CA GLU A 155 -1.46 9.48 -2.46
C GLU A 155 -2.09 8.68 -3.61
N VAL A 156 -2.96 7.73 -3.30
CA VAL A 156 -3.52 6.82 -4.29
C VAL A 156 -4.97 7.17 -4.59
N THR A 157 -5.30 7.34 -5.87
CA THR A 157 -6.67 7.48 -6.36
C THR A 157 -7.04 6.31 -7.27
N MET A 158 -8.13 5.63 -6.93
CA MET A 158 -8.74 4.57 -7.74
C MET A 158 -10.04 5.07 -8.36
N PHE A 159 -10.06 5.24 -9.67
CA PHE A 159 -11.22 5.69 -10.44
C PHE A 159 -11.98 4.50 -11.02
N PHE A 160 -13.12 4.19 -10.42
CA PHE A 160 -13.98 3.07 -10.80
C PHE A 160 -14.97 3.51 -11.88
N THR A 161 -14.91 2.82 -13.01
CA THR A 161 -15.74 3.12 -14.18
C THR A 161 -16.27 1.83 -14.79
N PHE A 162 -17.37 1.92 -15.55
CA PHE A 162 -18.06 0.76 -16.14
C PHE A 162 -18.19 -0.42 -15.16
N TRP A 163 -17.65 -1.59 -15.50
CA TRP A 163 -17.81 -2.82 -14.71
C TRP A 163 -17.16 -2.74 -13.33
N GLY A 164 -16.09 -1.95 -13.19
CA GLY A 164 -15.42 -1.67 -11.93
C GLY A 164 -16.32 -1.02 -10.89
N LEU A 165 -17.35 -0.27 -11.29
CA LEU A 165 -18.32 0.29 -10.34
C LEU A 165 -19.03 -0.80 -9.50
N ASN A 166 -19.19 -2.01 -10.03
CA ASN A 166 -19.82 -3.10 -9.29
C ASN A 166 -19.00 -3.57 -8.08
N ILE A 167 -17.70 -3.29 -8.06
CA ILE A 167 -16.81 -3.57 -6.92
C ILE A 167 -17.21 -2.70 -5.73
N LEU A 168 -17.57 -1.43 -5.97
CA LEU A 168 -17.95 -0.46 -4.94
C LEU A 168 -19.39 -0.63 -4.43
N ARG A 169 -20.20 -1.52 -5.02
CA ARG A 169 -21.61 -1.66 -4.60
C ARG A 169 -21.71 -2.40 -3.26
N LYS A 170 -22.52 -1.87 -2.34
CA LYS A 170 -22.97 -2.57 -1.13
C LYS A 170 -23.71 -3.85 -1.50
N SER A 171 -23.45 -4.92 -0.75
CA SER A 171 -24.11 -6.22 -0.94
C SER A 171 -25.62 -6.15 -0.64
N SER A 172 -26.02 -5.28 0.29
CA SER A 172 -27.40 -5.05 0.70
C SER A 172 -27.77 -3.57 0.61
N SER A 173 -28.18 -3.12 -0.58
CA SER A 173 -28.83 -1.83 -0.78
C SER A 173 -30.22 -2.03 -1.39
N ARG A 174 -31.23 -1.35 -0.83
CA ARG A 174 -32.59 -1.30 -1.38
C ARG A 174 -32.85 0.12 -1.83
N VAL A 175 -32.65 0.36 -3.12
CA VAL A 175 -32.95 1.64 -3.77
C VAL A 175 -34.03 1.40 -4.81
N GLU A 176 -35.05 2.25 -4.84
CA GLU A 176 -36.09 2.19 -5.84
C GLU A 176 -35.54 2.61 -7.21
N LYS A 177 -35.74 1.77 -8.22
CA LYS A 177 -35.31 2.00 -9.60
C LYS A 177 -36.47 1.77 -10.56
N LYS A 178 -36.50 2.53 -11.66
CA LYS A 178 -37.54 2.46 -12.68
C LYS A 178 -36.97 2.03 -14.03
N GLY A 179 -37.80 1.40 -14.85
CA GLY A 179 -37.46 1.04 -16.24
C GLY A 179 -36.17 0.20 -16.36
N ILE A 180 -35.27 0.65 -17.23
CA ILE A 180 -34.03 -0.07 -17.59
C ILE A 180 -33.01 -0.10 -16.43
N GLU A 181 -33.00 0.92 -15.56
CA GLU A 181 -32.13 0.96 -14.37
C GLU A 181 -32.41 -0.23 -13.44
N ARG A 182 -33.68 -0.64 -13.33
CA ARG A 182 -34.09 -1.80 -12.53
C ARG A 182 -33.56 -3.10 -13.12
N VAL A 183 -33.59 -3.23 -14.45
CA VAL A 183 -33.07 -4.41 -15.17
C VAL A 183 -31.55 -4.51 -14.98
N PHE A 184 -30.81 -3.43 -15.23
CA PHE A 184 -29.37 -3.39 -14.97
C PHE A 184 -29.05 -3.69 -13.50
N GLY A 185 -29.77 -3.09 -12.57
CA GLY A 185 -29.59 -3.31 -11.14
C GLY A 185 -29.76 -4.77 -10.69
N MET A 186 -30.58 -5.57 -11.39
CA MET A 186 -30.74 -7.01 -11.15
C MET A 186 -29.67 -7.86 -11.87
N MET A 187 -29.28 -7.49 -13.09
CA MET A 187 -28.33 -8.26 -13.90
C MET A 187 -26.88 -8.11 -13.42
N MET A 188 -26.50 -6.93 -12.94
CA MET A 188 -25.12 -6.62 -12.59
C MET A 188 -24.74 -7.10 -11.18
N PRO A 189 -23.48 -7.53 -10.96
CA PRO A 189 -23.02 -7.96 -9.64
C PRO A 189 -23.24 -6.92 -8.55
N LYS A 190 -23.69 -7.36 -7.38
CA LYS A 190 -23.84 -6.53 -6.17
C LYS A 190 -22.69 -6.80 -5.22
N GLY A 191 -21.65 -5.98 -5.34
CA GLY A 191 -20.47 -6.01 -4.48
C GLY A 191 -19.50 -7.15 -4.77
N VAL A 192 -18.38 -7.11 -4.05
CA VAL A 192 -17.21 -7.98 -4.20
C VAL A 192 -17.52 -9.49 -4.16
N ASN A 193 -18.56 -9.87 -3.42
CA ASN A 193 -18.93 -11.28 -3.25
C ASN A 193 -19.54 -11.92 -4.50
N LYS A 194 -20.06 -11.10 -5.43
CA LYS A 194 -20.69 -11.55 -6.68
C LYS A 194 -19.78 -11.45 -7.91
N LEU A 195 -18.57 -10.91 -7.76
CA LEU A 195 -17.59 -10.84 -8.83
C LEU A 195 -17.11 -12.25 -9.22
N LYS A 196 -16.74 -12.40 -10.48
CA LYS A 196 -16.26 -13.66 -11.09
C LYS A 196 -14.83 -13.48 -11.55
N ILE A 197 -14.08 -14.56 -11.64
CA ILE A 197 -12.73 -14.51 -12.23
C ILE A 197 -12.78 -14.28 -13.74
N SER A 198 -11.81 -13.53 -14.26
CA SER A 198 -11.71 -13.11 -15.66
C SER A 198 -11.50 -14.29 -16.62
N LYS A 199 -10.86 -15.36 -16.16
CA LYS A 199 -10.56 -16.58 -16.93
C LYS A 199 -10.90 -17.81 -16.11
N MET A 200 -11.25 -18.91 -16.78
CA MET A 200 -11.56 -20.21 -16.15
C MET A 200 -12.70 -20.19 -15.12
N ASN A 201 -13.66 -19.27 -15.23
CA ASN A 201 -14.77 -19.18 -14.27
C ASN A 201 -15.62 -20.46 -14.18
N MET A 202 -15.79 -21.21 -15.29
CA MET A 202 -16.49 -22.51 -15.34
C MET A 202 -17.84 -22.47 -14.60
N GLY A 203 -18.71 -21.52 -14.96
CA GLY A 203 -20.02 -21.35 -14.32
C GLY A 203 -19.97 -20.91 -12.84
N GLY A 204 -18.84 -20.44 -12.34
CA GLY A 204 -18.63 -20.03 -10.95
C GLY A 204 -17.76 -21.00 -10.14
N ILE A 205 -17.45 -22.18 -10.67
CA ILE A 205 -16.58 -23.17 -10.02
C ILE A 205 -15.17 -22.60 -9.82
N GLY A 206 -14.59 -21.99 -10.86
CA GLY A 206 -13.26 -21.40 -10.77
C GLY A 206 -13.20 -20.28 -9.74
N THR A 207 -14.24 -19.44 -9.66
CA THR A 207 -14.35 -18.38 -8.65
C THR A 207 -14.37 -18.94 -7.23
N LYS A 208 -15.09 -20.04 -6.98
CA LYS A 208 -15.09 -20.70 -5.66
C LYS A 208 -13.71 -21.31 -5.34
N LEU A 209 -13.10 -21.96 -6.33
CA LEU A 209 -11.78 -22.58 -6.19
C LEU A 209 -10.70 -21.55 -5.83
N ILE A 210 -10.64 -20.42 -6.55
CA ILE A 210 -9.62 -19.39 -6.25
C ILE A 210 -9.83 -18.80 -4.86
N LYS A 211 -11.09 -18.54 -4.46
CA LYS A 211 -11.39 -18.03 -3.12
C LYS A 211 -10.95 -19.01 -2.03
N LEU A 212 -11.12 -20.31 -2.26
CA LEU A 212 -10.64 -21.36 -1.35
C LEU A 212 -9.12 -21.38 -1.26
N VAL A 213 -8.42 -21.32 -2.40
CA VAL A 213 -6.95 -21.28 -2.45
C VAL A 213 -6.42 -20.04 -1.74
N MET A 214 -7.01 -18.87 -1.99
CA MET A 214 -6.67 -17.61 -1.32
C MET A 214 -6.81 -17.74 0.19
N LYS A 215 -7.96 -18.25 0.67
CA LYS A 215 -8.20 -18.47 2.10
C LYS A 215 -7.18 -19.42 2.72
N ASN A 216 -6.87 -20.53 2.07
CA ASN A 216 -5.88 -21.50 2.56
C ASN A 216 -4.46 -20.94 2.59
N LYS A 217 -4.15 -19.98 1.71
CA LYS A 217 -2.88 -19.25 1.68
C LYS A 217 -2.92 -17.96 2.51
N ASN A 218 -3.97 -17.73 3.31
CA ASN A 218 -4.14 -16.54 4.14
C ASN A 218 -3.98 -15.23 3.34
N VAL A 219 -4.41 -15.24 2.08
CA VAL A 219 -4.59 -14.02 1.29
C VAL A 219 -5.88 -13.37 1.74
N ASP A 220 -5.83 -12.08 2.08
CA ASP A 220 -7.02 -11.32 2.46
C ASP A 220 -8.08 -11.40 1.35
N ASP A 221 -9.36 -11.41 1.74
CA ASP A 221 -10.41 -11.25 0.76
C ASP A 221 -10.50 -9.79 0.27
N LEU A 222 -11.19 -9.59 -0.85
CA LEU A 222 -11.29 -8.29 -1.51
C LEU A 222 -11.99 -7.23 -0.62
N GLU A 223 -12.91 -7.63 0.24
CA GLU A 223 -13.63 -6.71 1.14
C GLU A 223 -12.67 -6.16 2.21
N LEU A 224 -11.87 -7.05 2.79
CA LEU A 224 -10.83 -6.68 3.73
C LEU A 224 -9.74 -5.82 3.05
N MET A 225 -9.33 -6.15 1.82
CA MET A 225 -8.39 -5.33 1.05
C MET A 225 -8.92 -3.91 0.80
N MET A 226 -10.20 -3.78 0.41
CA MET A 226 -10.86 -2.48 0.25
C MET A 226 -10.82 -1.66 1.55
N SER A 227 -11.22 -2.27 2.67
CA SER A 227 -11.24 -1.58 3.96
C SER A 227 -9.85 -1.12 4.42
N ARG A 228 -8.80 -1.91 4.13
CA ARG A 228 -7.42 -1.53 4.45
C ARG A 228 -6.93 -0.40 3.55
N ALA A 229 -7.23 -0.45 2.25
CA ALA A 229 -6.91 0.63 1.34
C ALA A 229 -7.54 1.96 1.80
N GLN A 230 -8.82 1.97 2.18
CA GLN A 230 -9.46 3.19 2.71
C GLN A 230 -8.80 3.69 4.00
N LYS A 231 -8.48 2.79 4.94
CA LYS A 231 -7.74 3.16 6.17
C LYS A 231 -6.35 3.75 5.90
N MET A 232 -5.73 3.37 4.80
CA MET A 232 -4.46 3.92 4.34
C MET A 232 -4.61 5.22 3.52
N GLY A 233 -5.84 5.76 3.43
CA GLY A 233 -6.12 7.01 2.73
C GLY A 233 -6.24 6.86 1.21
N VAL A 234 -6.41 5.65 0.68
CA VAL A 234 -6.68 5.44 -0.75
C VAL A 234 -8.06 6.01 -1.08
N LYS A 235 -8.12 6.93 -2.03
CA LYS A 235 -9.35 7.57 -2.48
C LYS A 235 -10.07 6.70 -3.51
N PHE A 236 -11.35 6.42 -3.27
CA PHE A 236 -12.21 5.75 -4.24
C PHE A 236 -13.09 6.77 -4.93
N VAL A 237 -13.03 6.80 -6.26
CA VAL A 237 -13.80 7.73 -7.09
C VAL A 237 -14.70 6.94 -8.02
N ALA A 238 -16.01 7.18 -7.98
CA ALA A 238 -16.99 6.59 -8.89
C ALA A 238 -17.25 7.52 -10.08
N CYS A 239 -17.13 6.98 -11.29
CA CYS A 239 -17.41 7.69 -12.54
C CYS A 239 -18.90 8.04 -12.67
N SER A 240 -19.22 9.33 -12.61
CA SER A 240 -20.60 9.83 -12.68
C SER A 240 -21.35 9.39 -13.95
N MET A 241 -20.69 9.45 -15.11
CA MET A 241 -21.27 9.02 -16.39
C MET A 241 -21.59 7.52 -16.40
N SER A 242 -20.70 6.69 -15.85
CA SER A 242 -20.96 5.24 -15.79
C SER A 242 -22.05 4.91 -14.77
N MET A 243 -22.13 5.65 -13.65
CA MET A 243 -23.22 5.51 -12.69
C MET A 243 -24.58 5.78 -13.34
N ASP A 244 -24.68 6.85 -14.13
CA ASP A 244 -25.90 7.22 -14.85
C ASP A 244 -26.31 6.15 -15.86
N ILE A 245 -25.40 5.74 -16.74
CA ILE A 245 -25.64 4.70 -17.77
C ILE A 245 -26.10 3.37 -17.13
N MET A 246 -25.49 3.00 -16.01
CA MET A 246 -25.75 1.72 -15.34
C MET A 246 -26.87 1.82 -14.30
N GLY A 247 -27.46 3.01 -14.11
CA GLY A 247 -28.50 3.28 -13.13
C GLY A 247 -28.07 3.00 -11.69
N ILE A 248 -26.79 3.18 -11.35
CA ILE A 248 -26.25 3.00 -10.00
C ILE A 248 -26.39 4.32 -9.23
N LYS A 249 -27.06 4.29 -8.08
CA LYS A 249 -27.24 5.46 -7.22
C LYS A 249 -26.16 5.51 -6.14
N ALA A 250 -25.85 6.70 -5.64
CA ALA A 250 -24.79 6.93 -4.66
C ALA A 250 -24.99 6.11 -3.37
N GLU A 251 -26.25 5.93 -2.96
CA GLU A 251 -26.63 5.19 -1.76
C GLU A 251 -26.36 3.69 -1.88
N GLU A 252 -26.15 3.18 -3.09
CA GLU A 252 -25.75 1.80 -3.33
C GLU A 252 -24.24 1.57 -3.18
N LEU A 253 -23.43 2.63 -3.10
CA LEU A 253 -21.98 2.52 -3.00
C LEU A 253 -21.54 2.35 -1.54
N VAL A 254 -20.38 1.72 -1.33
CA VAL A 254 -19.69 1.71 -0.04
C VAL A 254 -19.43 3.15 0.42
N ASP A 255 -19.24 3.33 1.72
CA ASP A 255 -19.02 4.65 2.30
C ASP A 255 -17.67 5.24 1.83
N ASP A 256 -17.54 6.56 1.93
CA ASP A 256 -16.32 7.31 1.55
C ASP A 256 -15.91 7.14 0.07
N VAL A 257 -16.90 7.12 -0.83
CA VAL A 257 -16.69 7.16 -2.29
C VAL A 257 -17.02 8.55 -2.82
N GLU A 258 -16.05 9.19 -3.48
CA GLU A 258 -16.25 10.44 -4.19
C GLU A 258 -16.90 10.19 -5.56
N ILE A 259 -17.75 11.10 -6.02
CA ILE A 259 -18.35 11.02 -7.37
C ILE A 259 -17.72 12.09 -8.24
N ALA A 260 -17.08 11.69 -9.34
CA ALA A 260 -16.42 12.62 -10.24
C ALA A 260 -16.50 12.19 -11.71
N GLY A 261 -16.19 13.14 -12.59
CA GLY A 261 -16.07 12.92 -14.03
C GLY A 261 -14.63 12.64 -14.47
N VAL A 262 -14.47 12.33 -15.76
CA VAL A 262 -13.16 12.04 -16.36
C VAL A 262 -12.17 13.20 -16.25
N ALA A 263 -12.63 14.46 -16.32
CA ALA A 263 -11.76 15.63 -16.22
C ALA A 263 -11.07 15.73 -14.85
N SER A 264 -11.80 15.51 -13.76
CA SER A 264 -11.24 15.48 -12.40
C SER A 264 -10.20 14.38 -12.25
N TYR A 265 -10.49 13.18 -12.78
CA TYR A 265 -9.54 12.07 -12.79
C TYR A 265 -8.25 12.41 -13.56
N LEU A 266 -8.38 12.94 -14.78
CA LEU A 266 -7.22 13.27 -15.61
C LEU A 266 -6.34 14.34 -14.95
N SER A 267 -6.93 15.33 -14.29
CA SER A 267 -6.18 16.33 -13.52
C SER A 267 -5.33 15.67 -12.43
N GLU A 268 -5.87 14.72 -11.67
CA GLU A 268 -5.09 14.00 -10.66
C GLU A 268 -4.03 13.07 -11.29
N ALA A 269 -4.33 12.46 -12.43
CA ALA A 269 -3.42 11.57 -13.13
C ALA A 269 -2.21 12.32 -13.70
N GLU A 270 -2.40 13.54 -14.22
CA GLU A 270 -1.33 14.41 -14.72
C GLU A 270 -0.37 14.87 -13.61
N GLU A 271 -0.88 15.02 -12.38
CA GLU A 271 -0.08 15.30 -11.18
C GLU A 271 0.66 14.07 -10.64
N GLY A 272 0.32 12.86 -11.10
CA GLY A 272 0.96 11.60 -10.72
C GLY A 272 2.13 11.18 -11.62
N ASN A 273 2.92 10.21 -11.15
CA ASN A 273 3.94 9.52 -11.96
C ASN A 273 3.62 8.04 -12.21
N LEU A 274 2.50 7.57 -11.67
CA LEU A 274 1.97 6.23 -11.90
C LEU A 274 0.50 6.40 -12.28
N ASN A 275 0.16 5.95 -13.49
CA ASN A 275 -1.21 5.89 -14.00
C ASN A 275 -1.41 4.52 -14.65
N LEU A 276 -2.35 3.73 -14.12
CA LEU A 276 -2.64 2.37 -14.60
C LEU A 276 -4.08 2.27 -15.11
N PHE A 277 -4.33 1.39 -16.06
CA PHE A 277 -5.67 1.03 -16.51
C PHE A 277 -5.85 -0.48 -16.31
N ILE A 278 -6.84 -0.88 -15.52
CA ILE A 278 -7.05 -2.26 -15.07
C ILE A 278 -8.47 -2.74 -15.36
#